data_AF-A0A5J5GX17-F1
#
_entry.id   AF-A0A5J5GX17-F1
#
_cell.length_a   1.000
_cell.length_b   1.000
_cell.length_c   1.000
_cell.angle_alpha   90.00
_cell.angle_beta   90.00
_cell.angle_gamma   90.00
#
_symmetry.space_group_name_H-M   'P 1'
#
loop_
_entity.id
_entity.type
_entity.pdbx_description
1 polymer ?
#
loop_
_entity_poly.entity_id
_entity_poly.type
_entity_poly.pdbx_seq_one_letter_code
_entity_poly.pdbx_strand_id
1 'polypeptide(L)' 'MTLKDHPVFKWLNIPDKFALECAMEQVDEAFDRFFKGQNKYPKFKSKHQSKQSYSTKETNGNIALDSEKDK' A
#
# COMPACT_ATOMS: atom_id res chain seq x y z
N MET A 1 -3.59 -14.14 -23.73
CA MET A 1 -4.48 -13.01 -23.45
C MET A 1 -4.50 -12.82 -21.94
N THR A 2 -3.91 -11.74 -21.41
CA THR A 2 -3.83 -11.58 -19.95
C THR A 2 -5.12 -10.96 -19.43
N LEU A 3 -5.47 -11.24 -18.17
CA LEU A 3 -6.65 -10.67 -17.52
C LEU A 3 -6.68 -9.13 -17.57
N LYS A 4 -5.49 -8.50 -17.61
CA LYS A 4 -5.31 -7.05 -17.66
C LYS A 4 -5.70 -6.42 -19.00
N ASP A 5 -5.78 -7.20 -20.06
CA ASP A 5 -6.06 -6.71 -21.43
C ASP A 5 -7.58 -6.63 -21.71
N HIS A 6 -8.40 -7.28 -20.88
CA HIS A 6 -9.85 -7.33 -21.09
C HIS A 6 -10.51 -5.99 -20.72
N PRO A 7 -11.45 -5.46 -21.53
CA PRO A 7 -12.06 -4.14 -21.30
C PRO A 7 -12.74 -3.99 -19.94
N VAL A 8 -13.30 -5.07 -19.39
CA VAL A 8 -13.93 -5.09 -18.05
C VAL A 8 -12.90 -4.98 -16.92
N PHE A 9 -11.66 -5.40 -17.15
CA PHE A 9 -10.63 -5.52 -16.12
C PHE A 9 -9.54 -4.44 -16.22
N LYS A 10 -9.74 -3.39 -17.03
CA LYS A 10 -8.81 -2.25 -17.10
C LYS A 10 -8.50 -1.63 -15.73
N TRP A 11 -9.44 -1.72 -14.79
CA TRP A 11 -9.24 -1.26 -13.41
C TRP A 11 -8.12 -1.99 -12.67
N LEU A 12 -7.75 -3.22 -13.08
CA LEU A 12 -6.61 -3.98 -12.52
C LEU A 12 -5.25 -3.37 -12.88
N ASN A 13 -5.19 -2.43 -13.83
CA ASN A 13 -3.98 -1.67 -14.14
C ASN A 13 -3.86 -0.39 -13.28
N ILE A 14 -4.90 -0.02 -12.54
CA ILE A 14 -4.91 1.12 -11.62
C ILE A 14 -4.09 0.84 -10.35
N PRO A 15 -4.22 -0.31 -9.66
CA PRO A 15 -3.43 -0.56 -8.47
C PRO A 15 -1.94 -0.65 -8.78
N ASP A 16 -1.15 0.12 -8.04
CA ASP A 16 0.30 0.11 -8.10
C ASP A 16 0.84 -1.22 -7.55
N LYS A 17 1.80 -1.83 -8.26
CA LYS A 17 2.48 -3.04 -7.78
C LYS A 17 3.13 -2.82 -6.42
N PHE A 18 3.65 -1.62 -6.18
CA PHE A 18 4.38 -1.29 -4.96
C PHE A 18 3.47 -1.25 -3.73
N ALA A 19 2.18 -0.96 -3.89
CA ALA A 19 1.23 -0.99 -2.77
C ALA A 19 1.09 -2.41 -2.20
N LEU A 20 1.10 -3.43 -3.07
CA LEU A 20 1.04 -4.83 -2.66
C LEU A 20 2.35 -5.29 -2.00
N GLU A 21 3.48 -4.90 -2.57
CA GLU A 21 4.81 -5.20 -2.01
C GLU A 21 4.98 -4.59 -0.62
N CYS A 22 4.64 -3.30 -0.45
CA CYS A 22 4.66 -2.62 0.84
C CYS A 22 3.76 -3.29 1.87
N ALA A 23 2.56 -3.73 1.48
CA ALA A 23 1.66 -4.43 2.39
C ALA A 23 2.27 -5.75 2.90
N MET A 24 2.97 -6.50 2.02
CA MET A 24 3.65 -7.73 2.40
C MET A 24 4.81 -7.46 3.38
N GLU A 25 5.64 -6.46 3.09
CA GLU A 25 6.76 -6.07 3.96
C GLU A 25 6.28 -5.61 5.34
N GLN A 26 5.20 -4.83 5.41
CA GLN A 26 4.61 -4.39 6.66
C GLN A 26 4.09 -5.55 7.51
N VAL A 27 3.54 -6.59 6.86
CA VAL A 27 3.06 -7.80 7.56
C VAL A 27 4.23 -8.58 8.14
N ASP A 28 5.28 -8.80 7.36
CA ASP A 28 6.48 -9.52 7.80
C ASP A 28 7.18 -8.78 8.96
N GLU A 29 7.35 -7.47 8.83
CA GLU A 29 7.93 -6.64 9.88
C GLU A 29 7.07 -6.62 11.15
N ALA A 30 5.74 -6.57 11.02
CA ALA A 30 4.83 -6.61 12.16
C ALA A 30 4.87 -7.96 12.90
N PHE A 31 5.00 -9.07 12.15
CA PHE A 31 5.17 -10.41 12.71
C PHE A 31 6.45 -10.46 13.55
N ASP A 32 7.56 -10.04 12.97
CA ASP A 32 8.86 -9.98 13.63
C ASP A 32 8.84 -9.14 14.92
N ARG A 33 8.27 -7.93 14.85
CA ARG A 33 8.14 -7.01 16.00
C ARG A 33 7.29 -7.58 17.12
N PHE A 34 6.25 -8.34 16.78
CA PHE A 34 5.39 -9.00 17.76
C PHE A 34 6.17 -10.05 18.55
N PHE A 35 6.90 -10.94 17.88
CA PHE A 35 7.69 -11.97 18.58
C PHE A 35 8.93 -11.42 19.29
N LYS A 36 9.48 -10.28 18.84
CA LYS A 36 10.53 -9.53 19.55
C LYS A 36 10.02 -8.81 20.81
N GLY A 37 8.71 -8.84 21.08
CA GLY A 37 8.10 -8.18 22.24
C GLY A 37 8.07 -6.66 22.18
N GLN A 38 8.35 -6.06 21.02
CA GLN A 38 8.32 -4.61 20.83
C GLN A 38 6.89 -4.07 20.74
N ASN A 39 5.98 -4.85 20.14
CA ASN A 39 4.59 -4.47 19.90
C ASN A 39 3.60 -5.40 20.61
N LYS A 40 2.38 -4.90 20.83
CA LYS A 40 1.23 -5.70 21.31
C LYS A 40 0.68 -6.60 20.19
N TYR A 41 -0.25 -7.48 20.54
CA TYR A 41 -0.96 -8.32 19.58
C TYR A 41 -1.52 -7.49 18.39
N PRO A 42 -1.33 -7.96 17.15
CA PRO A 42 -1.86 -7.29 15.97
C PRO A 42 -3.38 -7.21 16.05
N LYS A 43 -3.94 -6.08 15.60
CA LYS A 43 -5.38 -5.82 15.57
C LYS A 43 -5.82 -5.54 14.15
N PHE A 44 -6.99 -6.04 13.77
CA PHE A 44 -7.59 -5.71 12.49
C PHE A 44 -7.95 -4.22 12.42
N LYS A 45 -7.86 -3.65 11.21
CA LYS A 45 -8.21 -2.25 10.95
C LYS A 45 -9.72 -2.08 11.13
N SER A 46 -10.12 -1.04 11.86
CA SER A 46 -11.54 -0.65 11.97
C SER A 46 -12.00 0.06 10.71
N LYS A 47 -13.20 -0.27 10.22
CA LYS A 47 -13.81 0.32 9.02
C LYS A 47 -13.99 1.83 9.13
N HIS A 48 -14.37 2.34 10.30
CA HIS A 48 -14.78 3.74 10.48
C HIS A 48 -13.75 4.62 11.17
N GLN A 49 -12.73 4.02 11.80
CA GLN A 49 -11.72 4.73 12.60
C GLN A 49 -10.31 4.60 12.01
N SER A 50 -10.17 3.94 10.85
CA SER A 50 -8.87 3.82 10.20
C SER A 50 -8.56 5.08 9.39
N LYS A 51 -7.35 5.63 9.62
CA LYS A 51 -6.77 6.64 8.74
C LYS A 51 -6.67 6.06 7.33
N GLN A 52 -7.26 6.75 6.35
CA GLN A 52 -7.07 6.45 4.94
C GLN A 52 -5.61 6.77 4.59
N SER A 53 -4.83 5.72 4.31
CA SER A 53 -3.40 5.84 4.05
C SER A 53 -3.03 4.96 2.86
N TYR A 54 -2.24 5.52 1.95
CA TYR A 54 -1.65 4.83 0.82
C TYR A 54 -0.12 4.83 0.99
N SER A 55 0.50 3.68 0.80
CA SER A 55 1.96 3.52 0.89
C SER A 55 2.48 2.95 -0.42
N THR A 56 3.44 3.65 -1.02
CA THR A 56 4.14 3.24 -2.23
C THR A 56 5.62 3.58 -2.08
N LYS A 57 6.45 3.04 -2.97
CA LYS A 57 7.89 3.31 -3.04
C LYS A 57 8.17 4.24 -4.19
N GLU A 58 9.06 5.21 -3.97
CA GLU A 58 9.60 6.01 -5.05
C GLU A 58 10.56 5.14 -5.86
N THR A 59 10.33 5.08 -7.17
CA THR A 59 11.18 4.39 -8.13
C THR A 59 10.96 5.00 -9.51
N ASN A 60 12.04 5.29 -10.22
CA ASN A 60 12.00 5.82 -11.59
C ASN A 60 11.14 7.08 -11.75
N GLY A 61 11.01 7.92 -10.71
CA GLY A 61 10.23 9.17 -10.78
C GLY A 61 8.72 8.96 -10.82
N ASN A 62 8.20 7.85 -10.31
CA ASN A 62 6.76 7.57 -10.23
C ASN A 62 6.01 8.46 -9.21
N ILE A 63 6.72 9.13 -8.30
CA ILE A 63 6.16 10.08 -7.33
C ILE A 63 6.74 11.45 -7.62
N ALA A 64 5.88 12.40 -7.99
CA ALA A 64 6.24 13.80 -8.20
C ALA A 64 5.44 14.66 -7.21
N LEU A 65 6.11 15.62 -6.57
CA LEU A 65 5.47 16.58 -5.67
C LEU A 65 5.11 17.82 -6.48
N ASP A 66 3.82 18.14 -6.55
CA ASP A 66 3.31 19.31 -7.26
C ASP A 66 3.13 20.47 -6.26
N SER A 67 4.21 21.21 -6.01
CA SER A 67 4.27 22.31 -5.03
C SER A 67 3.37 23.51 -5.38
N GLU A 68 2.76 23.55 -6.58
CA GLU A 68 1.96 24.69 -7.04
C GLU A 68 0.48 24.62 -6.62
N LYS A 69 -0.03 23.45 -6.20
CA LYS A 69 -1.44 23.26 -5.85
C LYS A 69 -1.80 23.57 -4.39
N ASP A 70 -0.80 23.87 -3.56
CA ASP A 70 -0.97 24.19 -2.14
C ASP A 70 -0.98 25.72 -1.85
N LYS A 71 -1.11 26.57 -2.89
CA LYS A 71 -1.30 28.02 -2.76
C LYS A 71 -2.75 28.45 -2.92
#